data_AF-A0A7U7HEQ7-F1
#
_entry.id   AF-A0A7U7HEQ7-F1
#
_cell.length_a   1.000
_cell.length_b   1.000
_cell.length_c   1.000
_cell.angle_alpha   90.00
_cell.angle_beta   90.00
_cell.angle_gamma   90.00
#
_symmetry.space_group_name_H-M   'P 1'
#
loop_
_entity.id
_entity.type
_entity.pdbx_description
1 polymer ?
#
loop_
_entity_poly.entity_id
_entity_poly.type
_entity_poly.pdbx_seq_one_letter_code
_entity_poly.pdbx_strand_id
1 'polypeptide(L)' 'MKNADIKNLSAGDIQAQLTEAKAQYSKLKLAHAISPIENPIQIRDLRKTIARLNTELTNKQ' A
#
# COMPACT_ATOMS: atom_id res chain seq x y z
N MET A 1 -2.21 8.73 -1.61
CA MET A 1 -3.53 8.61 -0.96
C MET A 1 -3.54 9.46 0.29
N LYS A 2 -4.51 10.38 0.42
CA LYS A 2 -4.77 11.08 1.67
C LYS A 2 -5.74 10.22 2.50
N ASN A 3 -5.67 10.31 3.83
CA ASN A 3 -6.51 9.49 4.71
C ASN A 3 -8.03 9.73 4.45
N ALA A 4 -8.39 10.92 3.99
CA ALA A 4 -9.76 11.26 3.60
C ALA A 4 -10.30 10.36 2.46
N ASP A 5 -9.44 10.00 1.51
CA ASP A 5 -9.80 9.15 0.38
C ASP A 5 -10.04 7.71 0.85
N ILE A 6 -9.25 7.24 1.83
CA ILE A 6 -9.31 5.87 2.36
C ILE A 6 -10.55 5.67 3.25
N LYS A 7 -10.99 6.71 3.95
CA LYS A 7 -12.14 6.65 4.86
C LYS A 7 -13.46 6.34 4.15
N ASN A 8 -13.58 6.77 2.89
CA ASN A 8 -14.78 6.59 2.06
C ASN A 8 -14.92 5.18 1.44
N LEU A 9 -13.90 4.31 1.51
CA LEU A 9 -13.97 2.96 0.96
C LEU A 9 -14.68 1.97 1.89
N SER A 10 -15.34 0.96 1.32
CA SER A 10 -15.90 -0.15 2.10
C SER A 10 -14.79 -1.02 2.71
N ALA A 11 -15.08 -1.76 3.78
CA ALA A 11 -14.14 -2.69 4.40
C ALA A 11 -13.65 -3.77 3.39
N GLY A 12 -14.53 -4.20 2.47
CA GLY A 12 -14.17 -5.13 1.40
C GLY A 12 -13.18 -4.55 0.40
N ASP A 13 -13.37 -3.29 0.01
CA ASP A 13 -12.49 -2.60 -0.95
C ASP A 13 -11.11 -2.30 -0.34
N ILE A 14 -11.08 -1.96 0.96
CA ILE A 14 -9.83 -1.77 1.71
C ILE A 14 -9.01 -3.07 1.71
N GLN A 15 -9.65 -4.22 1.92
CA GLN A 15 -8.97 -5.51 1.89
C GLN A 15 -8.43 -5.85 0.49
N ALA A 16 -9.20 -5.56 -0.56
CA ALA A 16 -8.78 -5.79 -1.95
C ALA A 16 -7.61 -4.88 -2.37
N GLN A 17 -7.63 -3.59 -2.02
CA GLN A 17 -6.50 -2.70 -2.27
C GLN A 17 -5.25 -3.10 -1.47
N LEU A 18 -5.44 -3.62 -0.26
CA LEU A 18 -4.34 -4.05 0.60
C LEU A 18 -3.62 -5.27 0.03
N THR A 19 -4.34 -6.24 -0.52
CA THR A 19 -3.73 -7.40 -1.20
C THR A 19 -2.97 -6.98 -2.45
N GLU A 20 -3.56 -6.10 -3.26
CA GLU A 20 -2.91 -5.56 -4.46
C GLU A 20 -1.64 -4.75 -4.13
N ALA A 21 -1.73 -3.83 -3.17
CA ALA A 21 -0.60 -3.00 -2.74
C ALA A 21 0.55 -3.83 -2.15
N LYS A 22 0.24 -4.92 -1.41
CA LYS A 22 1.26 -5.87 -0.92
C LYS A 22 1.96 -6.61 -2.05
N ALA A 23 1.21 -7.05 -3.07
CA ALA A 23 1.78 -7.70 -4.25
C ALA A 23 2.71 -6.76 -5.02
N GLN A 24 2.27 -5.51 -5.25
CA GLN A 24 3.08 -4.48 -5.89
C GLN A 24 4.34 -4.15 -5.09
N TYR A 25 4.25 -4.08 -3.76
CA TYR A 25 5.40 -3.81 -2.88
C TYR A 25 6.45 -4.91 -2.96
N SER A 26 6.02 -6.18 -2.92
CA SER A 26 6.92 -7.33 -3.05
C SER A 26 7.63 -7.34 -4.41
N LYS A 27 6.90 -7.05 -5.50
CA LYS A 27 7.46 -6.98 -6.86
C LYS A 27 8.50 -5.86 -6.97
N LEU A 28 8.19 -4.66 -6.48
CA LEU A 28 9.11 -3.52 -6.50
C LEU A 28 10.34 -3.76 -5.63
N LYS A 29 10.17 -4.37 -4.45
CA LYS A 29 11.30 -4.69 -3.57
C LYS A 29 12.25 -5.71 -4.23
N LEU A 30 11.70 -6.72 -4.89
CA LEU A 30 12.48 -7.72 -5.62
C LEU A 30 13.18 -7.10 -6.84
N ALA A 31 12.47 -6.28 -7.61
CA ALA A 31 13.06 -5.54 -8.72
C ALA A 31 14.22 -4.65 -8.27
N HIS A 32 14.08 -3.96 -7.12
CA HIS A 32 15.13 -3.08 -6.58
C HIS A 32 16.37 -3.84 -6.11
N ALA A 33 16.18 -5.05 -5.60
CA ALA A 33 17.28 -5.91 -5.19
C ALA A 33 18.10 -6.43 -6.38
N ILE A 34 17.46 -6.61 -7.54
CA ILE A 34 18.10 -7.09 -8.77
C ILE A 34 18.75 -5.93 -9.54
N SER A 35 18.05 -4.80 -9.64
CA SER A 35 18.52 -3.62 -10.37
C SER A 35 18.11 -2.34 -9.64
N PRO A 36 18.98 -1.32 -9.54
CA PRO A 36 18.59 -0.03 -9.01
C PRO A 36 17.36 0.52 -9.76
N ILE A 37 16.32 0.87 -9.02
CA ILE A 37 15.11 1.47 -9.59
C ILE A 37 15.35 2.97 -9.67
N GLU A 38 14.89 3.61 -10.75
CA GLU A 38 15.01 5.06 -10.94
C GLU A 38 14.47 5.87 -9.75
N ASN A 39 13.38 5.40 -9.12
CA ASN A 39 12.71 6.11 -8.02
C ASN A 39 12.43 5.21 -6.79
N PRO A 40 13.41 5.02 -5.89
CA PRO A 40 13.23 4.23 -4.66
C PRO A 40 12.18 4.81 -3.71
N ILE A 41 11.86 6.10 -3.84
CA ILE A 41 10.83 6.80 -3.05
C ILE A 41 9.45 6.12 -3.19
N GLN A 42 9.16 5.51 -4.35
CA GLN A 42 7.89 4.82 -4.59
C GLN A 42 7.69 3.64 -3.62
N ILE A 43 8.76 2.93 -3.26
CA ILE A 43 8.71 1.81 -2.29
C ILE A 43 8.28 2.32 -0.91
N ARG A 44 8.81 3.48 -0.49
CA ARG A 44 8.46 4.13 0.77
C ARG A 44 7.00 4.57 0.77
N ASP A 45 6.54 5.19 -0.31
CA ASP A 45 5.19 5.73 -0.40
C ASP A 45 4.13 4.61 -0.47
N LEU A 46 4.45 3.50 -1.14
CA LEU A 46 3.62 2.29 -1.15
C LEU A 46 3.56 1.65 0.24
N ARG A 47 4.69 1.57 0.97
CA ARG A 47 4.71 1.09 2.36
C ARG A 47 3.82 1.93 3.28
N LYS A 48 3.86 3.26 3.14
CA LYS A 48 2.98 4.18 3.90
C LYS A 48 1.51 3.97 3.55
N THR A 49 1.20 3.69 2.30
CA THR A 49 -0.18 3.39 1.85
C THR A 49 -0.69 2.10 2.47
N ILE A 50 0.12 1.02 2.48
CA ILE A 50 -0.23 -0.24 3.15
C ILE A 50 -0.49 -0.02 4.65
N ALA A 51 0.35 0.76 5.33
CA ALA A 51 0.17 1.07 6.75
C ALA A 51 -1.17 1.79 7.01
N ARG A 52 -1.51 2.78 6.19
CA ARG A 52 -2.79 3.51 6.30
C ARG A 52 -4.00 2.60 6.07
N LEU A 53 -3.94 1.71 5.06
CA LEU A 53 -5.01 0.75 4.79
C LEU A 53 -5.22 -0.21 5.97
N ASN A 54 -4.14 -0.71 6.59
CA ASN A 54 -4.24 -1.54 7.80
C ASN A 54 -4.87 -0.77 8.96
N THR A 55 -4.44 0.48 9.20
CA THR A 55 -5.00 1.30 10.28
C THR A 55 -6.50 1.56 10.11
N GLU A 56 -6.94 1.88 8.89
CA GLU A 56 -8.37 2.07 8.62
C GLU A 56 -9.17 0.77 8.74
N LEU A 57 -8.57 -0.37 8.37
CA LEU A 57 -9.21 -1.68 8.58
C LEU A 57 -9.40 -1.97 10.08
N THR A 58 -8.40 -1.69 10.91
CA THR A 58 -8.52 -1.80 12.37
C THR A 58 -9.54 -0.82 12.95
N ASN A 59 -9.64 0.40 12.44
CA ASN A 59 -10.63 1.38 12.89
C ASN A 59 -12.08 1.01 12.53
N LYS A 60 -12.28 0.14 11.53
CA LYS A 60 -13.60 -0.34 11.08
C LYS A 60 -13.99 -1.71 11.66
N GLN A 61 -13.08 -2.38 12.38
CA GLN A 61 -13.38 -3.55 13.21
C GLN A 61 -13.95 -3.11 14.56
#